data_AF-A0A4D4L0D2-F1
#
_entry.id   AF-A0A4D4L0D2-F1
#
_cell.length_a   1.000
_cell.length_b   1.000
_cell.length_c   1.000
_cell.angle_alpha   90.00
_cell.angle_beta   90.00
_cell.angle_gamma   90.00
#
_symmetry.space_group_name_H-M   'P 1'
#
loop_
_entity.id
_entity.type
_entity.pdbx_description
1 polymer ?
#
loop_
_entity_poly.entity_id
_entity_poly.type
_entity_poly.pdbx_seq_one_letter_code
_entity_poly.pdbx_strand_id
1 'polypeptide(L)'
;MPPWDTALVRQLAGTPPTSDQLATLRIEIGVYQRILAGGGVVALGTDQPLVPVGLHLHMALRALHRFGLSPEEALRTATVLPARAFGADRDLGTLEVGKLADLTVVDGDPFTDFDTLVRTVSVLRGGVPYEQRELVESFPGAGAAAAPHGKSADEWLEVGRLLRRDSCCAVDG
;
A
#
# COMPACT_ATOMS: atom_id res chain seq x y z
N MET A 1 1.32 -11.17 -7.73
CA MET A 1 1.66 -11.48 -6.33
C MET A 1 3.05 -12.08 -6.30
N PRO A 2 3.95 -11.61 -5.44
CA PRO A 2 5.28 -12.18 -5.38
C PRO A 2 5.22 -13.65 -4.94
N PRO A 3 5.96 -14.56 -5.60
CA PRO A 3 5.85 -16.00 -5.34
C PRO A 3 6.13 -16.40 -3.88
N TRP A 4 6.93 -15.62 -3.14
CA TRP A 4 7.30 -15.91 -1.75
C TRP A 4 6.19 -15.70 -0.71
N ASP A 5 5.16 -14.90 -1.00
CA ASP A 5 4.09 -14.61 -0.03
C ASP A 5 2.84 -15.48 -0.22
N THR A 6 2.83 -16.36 -1.24
CA THR A 6 1.63 -17.12 -1.63
C THR A 6 1.14 -18.09 -0.54
N ALA A 7 2.05 -18.68 0.24
CA ALA A 7 1.70 -19.57 1.35
C ALA A 7 1.04 -18.80 2.51
N LEU A 8 1.61 -17.65 2.89
CA LEU A 8 1.07 -16.78 3.94
C LEU A 8 -0.32 -16.26 3.55
N VAL A 9 -0.49 -15.80 2.31
CA VAL A 9 -1.80 -15.32 1.82
C VAL A 9 -2.84 -16.44 1.87
N ARG A 10 -2.50 -17.67 1.44
CA ARG A 10 -3.43 -18.81 1.52
C ARG A 10 -3.84 -19.13 2.95
N GLN A 11 -2.89 -19.10 3.88
CA GLN A 11 -3.17 -19.29 5.30
C GLN A 11 -4.13 -18.22 5.83
N LEU A 12 -3.87 -16.94 5.53
CA LEU A 12 -4.69 -15.82 5.99
C LEU A 12 -6.09 -15.84 5.35
N ALA A 13 -6.20 -16.19 4.06
CA ALA A 13 -7.46 -16.24 3.34
C ALA A 13 -8.39 -17.38 3.80
N GLY A 14 -7.86 -18.40 4.47
CA GLY A 14 -8.63 -19.55 4.95
C GLY A 14 -9.58 -19.24 6.11
N THR A 15 -9.42 -18.09 6.78
CA THR A 15 -10.26 -17.68 7.90
C THR A 15 -11.04 -16.41 7.55
N PRO A 16 -12.38 -16.44 7.50
CA PRO A 16 -13.16 -15.23 7.27
C PRO A 16 -13.01 -14.25 8.45
N PRO A 17 -13.13 -12.94 8.21
CA PRO A 17 -13.05 -11.95 9.29
C PRO A 17 -14.22 -12.13 10.26
N THR A 18 -13.95 -11.91 11.56
CA THR A 18 -14.97 -11.95 12.61
C THR A 18 -15.90 -10.74 12.53
N SER A 19 -17.05 -10.82 13.20
CA SER A 19 -17.97 -9.68 13.34
C SER A 19 -17.29 -8.45 13.93
N ASP A 20 -16.40 -8.66 14.90
CA ASP A 20 -15.71 -7.59 15.62
C ASP A 20 -14.66 -6.93 14.72
N GLN A 21 -13.94 -7.71 13.92
CA GLN A 21 -13.02 -7.18 12.90
C GLN A 21 -13.76 -6.34 11.86
N LEU A 22 -14.92 -6.81 11.39
CA LEU A 22 -15.76 -6.05 10.46
C LEU A 22 -16.36 -4.78 11.10
N ALA A 23 -16.68 -4.82 12.40
CA ALA A 23 -17.14 -3.65 13.14
C ALA A 23 -16.02 -2.61 13.29
N THR A 24 -14.80 -3.03 13.61
CA THR A 24 -13.63 -2.15 13.67
C THR A 24 -13.37 -1.46 12.33
N LEU A 25 -13.35 -2.21 11.22
CA LEU A 25 -13.18 -1.64 9.88
C LEU A 25 -14.25 -0.60 9.56
N ARG A 26 -15.51 -0.86 9.91
CA ARG A 26 -16.61 0.10 9.71
C ARG A 26 -16.37 1.39 10.50
N ILE A 27 -15.93 1.30 11.75
CA ILE A 27 -15.65 2.46 12.60
C ILE A 27 -14.49 3.28 12.01
N GLU A 28 -13.40 2.60 11.68
CA GLU A 28 -12.20 3.20 11.10
C GLU A 28 -12.51 3.94 9.80
N ILE A 29 -13.23 3.31 8.88
CA ILE A 29 -13.58 3.92 7.60
C ILE A 29 -14.57 5.07 7.78
N GLY A 30 -15.47 4.97 8.78
CA GLY A 30 -16.31 6.09 9.19
C GLY A 30 -15.50 7.31 9.68
N VAL A 31 -14.33 7.11 10.29
CA VAL A 31 -13.40 8.21 10.64
C VAL A 31 -12.85 8.83 9.36
N TYR A 32 -12.39 8.02 8.39
CA TYR A 32 -11.85 8.52 7.13
C TYR A 32 -12.87 9.34 6.34
N GLN A 33 -14.13 8.91 6.28
CA GLN A 33 -15.20 9.67 5.66
C GLN A 33 -15.38 11.05 6.30
N ARG A 34 -15.36 11.14 7.64
CA ARG A 34 -15.48 12.43 8.34
C ARG A 34 -14.28 13.35 8.07
N ILE A 35 -13.07 12.80 7.98
CA ILE A 35 -11.87 13.57 7.63
C ILE A 35 -12.01 14.15 6.22
N LEU A 36 -12.38 13.31 5.24
CA LEU A 36 -12.56 13.73 3.85
C LEU A 36 -13.68 14.77 3.71
N ALA A 37 -14.82 14.55 4.38
CA ALA A 37 -15.94 15.50 4.39
C ALA A 37 -15.57 16.86 5.03
N GLY A 38 -14.64 16.86 5.98
CA GLY A 38 -14.08 18.08 6.58
C GLY A 38 -13.02 18.79 5.73
N GLY A 39 -12.74 18.31 4.51
CA GLY A 39 -11.69 18.84 3.64
C GLY A 39 -10.28 18.36 4.01
N GLY A 40 -10.15 17.39 4.92
CA GLY A 40 -8.90 16.75 5.27
C GLY A 40 -8.40 15.80 4.19
N VAL A 41 -7.16 15.33 4.35
CA VAL A 41 -6.50 14.41 3.42
C VAL A 41 -6.35 13.05 4.08
N VAL A 42 -6.72 11.99 3.35
CA VAL A 42 -6.46 10.60 3.74
C VAL A 42 -5.58 9.96 2.66
N ALA A 43 -4.37 9.56 3.06
CA ALA A 43 -3.43 8.81 2.23
C ALA A 43 -3.43 7.36 2.67
N LEU A 44 -3.68 6.44 1.74
CA LEU A 44 -3.75 5.01 2.03
C LEU A 44 -2.34 4.42 2.18
N GLY A 45 -2.06 3.85 3.35
CA GLY A 45 -0.85 3.08 3.64
C GLY A 45 -1.21 1.69 4.18
N THR A 46 -0.33 0.71 3.96
CA THR A 46 -0.56 -0.69 4.34
C THR A 46 0.43 -1.24 5.35
N ASP A 47 1.49 -0.49 5.66
CA ASP A 47 2.60 -0.92 6.54
C ASP A 47 3.33 -2.19 6.07
N GLN A 48 3.37 -2.41 4.75
CA GLN A 48 4.19 -3.47 4.14
C GLN A 48 5.67 -3.27 4.51
N PRO A 49 6.41 -4.35 4.88
CA PRO A 49 6.08 -5.77 4.71
C PRO A 49 5.48 -6.47 5.95
N LEU A 50 4.91 -5.76 6.94
CA LEU A 50 4.21 -6.41 8.07
C LEU A 50 3.01 -7.25 7.59
N VAL A 51 2.46 -6.90 6.44
CA VAL A 51 1.40 -7.60 5.73
C VAL A 51 1.88 -8.02 4.33
N PRO A 52 1.29 -9.07 3.71
CA PRO A 52 1.63 -9.51 2.35
C PRO A 52 1.75 -8.37 1.33
N VAL A 53 2.89 -8.33 0.64
CA VAL A 53 3.28 -7.25 -0.28
C VAL A 53 2.42 -7.27 -1.55
N GLY A 54 2.06 -6.09 -2.04
CA GLY A 54 1.18 -5.90 -3.19
C GLY A 54 -0.31 -6.13 -2.90
N LEU A 55 -0.68 -7.25 -2.27
CA LEU A 55 -2.09 -7.63 -2.11
C LEU A 55 -2.89 -6.69 -1.18
N HIS A 56 -2.28 -6.28 -0.07
CA HIS A 56 -3.00 -5.53 0.98
C HIS A 56 -3.48 -4.15 0.52
N LEU A 57 -2.82 -3.53 -0.47
CA LEU A 57 -3.29 -2.28 -1.05
C LEU A 57 -4.67 -2.46 -1.70
N HIS A 58 -4.83 -3.53 -2.49
CA HIS A 58 -6.11 -3.86 -3.11
C HIS A 58 -7.18 -4.21 -2.06
N MET A 59 -6.82 -4.94 -1.00
CA MET A 59 -7.75 -5.28 0.08
C MET A 59 -8.21 -4.03 0.84
N ALA A 60 -7.31 -3.09 1.10
CA ALA A 60 -7.65 -1.85 1.77
C ALA A 60 -8.54 -0.95 0.90
N LEU A 61 -8.27 -0.83 -0.40
CA LEU A 61 -9.15 -0.15 -1.35
C LEU A 61 -10.56 -0.77 -1.37
N ARG A 62 -10.65 -2.11 -1.39
CA ARG A 62 -11.94 -2.84 -1.28
C ARG A 62 -12.66 -2.54 0.02
N ALA A 63 -11.93 -2.48 1.15
CA ALA A 63 -12.51 -2.15 2.44
C ALA A 63 -13.08 -0.73 2.44
N LEU A 64 -12.30 0.27 1.99
CA LEU A 64 -12.74 1.67 1.86
C LEU A 64 -14.05 1.76 1.08
N HIS A 65 -14.12 1.12 -0.08
CA HIS A 65 -15.34 1.12 -0.89
C HIS A 65 -16.50 0.40 -0.19
N ARG A 66 -16.28 -0.82 0.31
CA ARG A 66 -17.29 -1.64 0.99
C ARG A 66 -17.95 -0.94 2.17
N PHE A 67 -17.21 -0.10 2.89
CA PHE A 67 -17.71 0.59 4.09
C PHE A 67 -18.05 2.07 3.86
N GLY A 68 -18.09 2.53 2.60
CA GLY A 68 -18.87 3.71 2.23
C GLY A 68 -18.14 4.82 1.47
N LEU A 69 -16.88 4.65 1.08
CA LEU A 69 -16.28 5.57 0.09
C LEU A 69 -16.80 5.20 -1.31
N SER A 70 -17.10 6.22 -2.12
CA SER A 70 -17.29 6.00 -3.55
C SER A 70 -16.02 5.44 -4.20
N PRO A 71 -16.13 4.78 -5.36
CA PRO A 71 -14.98 4.33 -6.12
C PRO A 71 -13.91 5.40 -6.34
N GLU A 72 -14.35 6.60 -6.70
CA GLU A 72 -13.47 7.74 -6.91
C GLU A 72 -12.77 8.15 -5.61
N GLU A 73 -13.50 8.32 -4.52
CA GLU A 73 -12.90 8.70 -3.23
C GLU A 73 -11.85 7.69 -2.78
N ALA A 74 -12.14 6.38 -2.88
CA ALA A 74 -11.19 5.33 -2.53
C ALA A 74 -9.94 5.38 -3.42
N LEU A 75 -10.08 5.48 -4.74
CA LEU A 75 -8.92 5.57 -5.66
C LEU A 75 -8.09 6.84 -5.43
N ARG A 76 -8.73 7.95 -5.06
CA ARG A 76 -8.03 9.20 -4.71
C ARG A 76 -7.12 9.02 -3.49
N THR A 77 -7.48 8.19 -2.51
CA THR A 77 -6.61 7.88 -1.33
C THR A 77 -5.30 7.18 -1.69
N ALA A 78 -5.22 6.54 -2.87
CA ALA A 78 -4.03 5.87 -3.37
C ALA A 78 -3.30 6.64 -4.49
N THR A 79 -3.83 7.78 -4.93
CA THR A 79 -3.32 8.52 -6.11
C THR A 79 -3.10 10.01 -5.79
N VAL A 80 -4.07 10.87 -6.03
CA VAL A 80 -3.92 12.32 -5.91
C VAL A 80 -3.75 12.82 -4.48
N LEU A 81 -4.38 12.17 -3.50
CA LEU A 81 -4.30 12.58 -2.09
C LEU A 81 -2.89 12.37 -1.49
N PRO A 82 -2.25 11.19 -1.62
CA PRO A 82 -0.86 11.04 -1.19
C PRO A 82 0.10 11.94 -1.99
N ALA A 83 -0.10 12.13 -3.30
CA ALA A 83 0.72 13.04 -4.08
C ALA A 83 0.69 14.48 -3.51
N ARG A 84 -0.49 14.97 -3.13
CA ARG A 84 -0.65 16.28 -2.46
C ARG A 84 -0.01 16.30 -1.08
N ALA A 85 -0.23 15.26 -0.28
CA ALA A 85 0.33 15.17 1.08
C ALA A 85 1.87 15.23 1.08
N PHE A 86 2.51 14.69 0.04
CA PHE A 86 3.96 14.68 -0.12
C PHE A 86 4.52 15.80 -1.00
N GLY A 87 3.68 16.73 -1.48
CA GLY A 87 4.13 17.84 -2.34
C GLY A 87 4.59 17.41 -3.75
N ALA A 88 4.15 16.23 -4.22
CA ALA A 88 4.48 15.65 -5.51
C ALA A 88 3.34 15.78 -6.54
N ASP A 89 2.26 16.49 -6.21
CA ASP A 89 1.06 16.62 -7.05
C ASP A 89 1.29 17.42 -8.35
N ARG A 90 2.42 18.13 -8.46
CA ARG A 90 2.86 18.71 -9.73
C ARG A 90 3.22 17.66 -10.77
N ASP A 91 3.80 16.53 -10.33
CA ASP A 91 4.38 15.52 -11.21
C ASP A 91 3.59 14.21 -11.22
N LEU A 92 2.82 13.92 -10.16
CA LEU A 92 2.17 12.63 -9.92
C LEU A 92 0.69 12.77 -9.50
N GLY A 93 0.02 11.62 -9.40
CA GLY A 93 -1.28 11.46 -8.73
C GLY A 93 -2.52 11.65 -9.61
N THR A 94 -2.39 12.22 -10.81
CA THR A 94 -3.48 12.33 -11.81
C THR A 94 -2.93 12.14 -13.22
N LEU A 95 -3.81 11.77 -14.17
CA LEU A 95 -3.49 11.66 -15.58
C LEU A 95 -3.73 13.02 -16.26
N GLU A 96 -2.68 13.84 -16.35
CA GLU A 96 -2.72 15.19 -16.94
C GLU A 96 -1.47 15.43 -17.80
N VAL A 97 -1.62 16.25 -18.85
CA VAL A 97 -0.50 16.61 -19.73
C VAL A 97 0.59 17.34 -18.93
N GLY A 98 1.84 16.92 -19.11
CA GLY A 98 3.00 17.50 -18.44
C GLY A 98 3.44 16.78 -17.17
N LYS A 99 2.62 15.86 -16.64
CA LYS A 99 2.98 14.99 -15.51
C LYS A 99 3.80 13.78 -15.96
N LEU A 100 4.41 13.10 -14.99
CA LEU A 100 5.09 11.83 -15.25
C LEU A 100 4.08 10.78 -15.74
N ALA A 101 4.48 10.00 -16.74
CA ALA A 101 3.68 8.91 -17.27
C ALA A 101 3.78 7.65 -16.38
N ASP A 102 3.26 7.79 -15.16
CA ASP A 102 3.17 6.74 -14.13
C ASP A 102 1.72 6.24 -14.06
N LEU A 103 1.46 5.07 -14.64
CA LEU A 103 0.11 4.52 -14.84
C LEU A 103 0.04 3.06 -14.43
N THR A 104 -1.16 2.63 -14.03
CA THR A 104 -1.48 1.22 -13.79
C THR A 104 -2.62 0.83 -14.71
N VAL A 105 -2.44 -0.26 -15.47
CA VAL A 105 -3.45 -0.80 -16.38
C VAL A 105 -4.06 -2.05 -15.76
N VAL A 106 -5.39 -2.08 -15.70
CA VAL A 106 -6.17 -3.15 -15.07
C VAL A 106 -7.09 -3.78 -16.11
N ASP A 107 -7.17 -5.11 -16.12
CA ASP A 107 -8.17 -5.85 -16.89
C ASP A 107 -9.50 -5.91 -16.11
N GLY A 108 -10.33 -4.89 -16.36
CA GLY A 108 -11.63 -4.69 -15.73
C GLY A 108 -11.90 -3.21 -15.46
N ASP A 109 -12.98 -2.94 -14.73
CA ASP A 109 -13.39 -1.58 -14.39
C ASP A 109 -13.34 -1.34 -12.86
N PRO A 110 -12.33 -0.62 -12.34
CA PRO A 110 -12.21 -0.34 -10.91
C PRO A 110 -13.21 0.70 -10.41
N PHE A 111 -14.01 1.32 -11.29
CA PHE A 111 -15.07 2.24 -10.89
C PHE A 111 -16.40 1.54 -10.64
N THR A 112 -16.53 0.27 -11.02
CA THR A 112 -17.74 -0.54 -10.80
C THR A 112 -17.48 -1.80 -9.99
N ASP A 113 -16.28 -2.40 -10.10
CA ASP A 113 -15.91 -3.59 -9.35
C ASP A 113 -14.45 -3.52 -8.85
N PHE A 114 -14.28 -3.30 -7.54
CA PHE A 114 -12.95 -3.26 -6.91
C PHE A 114 -12.23 -4.60 -6.91
N ASP A 115 -12.92 -5.72 -7.18
CA ASP A 115 -12.29 -7.02 -7.33
C ASP A 115 -11.46 -7.10 -8.62
N THR A 116 -11.67 -6.18 -9.57
CA THR A 116 -10.85 -6.07 -10.78
C THR A 116 -9.47 -5.49 -10.52
N LEU A 117 -9.27 -4.68 -9.47
CA LEU A 117 -8.01 -3.98 -9.20
C LEU A 117 -6.79 -4.91 -9.10
N VAL A 118 -6.97 -6.16 -8.65
CA VAL A 118 -5.87 -7.15 -8.56
C VAL A 118 -5.43 -7.67 -9.93
N ARG A 119 -6.22 -7.46 -10.98
CA ARG A 119 -5.95 -7.85 -12.38
C ARG A 119 -5.10 -6.81 -13.09
N THR A 120 -4.07 -6.29 -12.42
CA THR A 120 -3.10 -5.38 -13.04
C THR A 120 -2.32 -6.13 -14.10
N VAL A 121 -2.49 -5.75 -15.37
CA VAL A 121 -1.83 -6.40 -16.51
C VAL A 121 -0.49 -5.76 -16.84
N SER A 122 -0.38 -4.44 -16.69
CA SER A 122 0.86 -3.70 -16.92
C SER A 122 0.90 -2.43 -16.09
N VAL A 123 2.11 -1.90 -15.93
CA VAL A 123 2.36 -0.59 -15.31
C VAL A 123 3.26 0.21 -16.23
N LEU A 124 3.06 1.53 -16.29
CA LEU A 124 4.00 2.45 -16.91
C LEU A 124 4.69 3.20 -15.79
N ARG A 125 6.01 3.34 -15.88
CA ARG A 125 6.82 4.17 -14.98
C ARG A 125 7.70 5.08 -15.82
N GLY A 126 7.53 6.38 -15.69
CA GLY A 126 8.23 7.39 -16.49
C GLY A 126 8.02 7.19 -18.00
N GLY A 127 6.87 6.64 -18.40
CA GLY A 127 6.56 6.32 -19.81
C GLY A 127 7.14 5.01 -20.32
N VAL A 128 7.86 4.24 -19.50
CA VAL A 128 8.34 2.90 -19.85
C VAL A 128 7.31 1.87 -19.40
N PRO A 129 6.73 1.07 -20.32
CA PRO A 129 5.81 0.00 -19.96
C PRO A 129 6.55 -1.21 -19.39
N TYR A 130 5.93 -1.86 -18.41
CA TYR A 130 6.35 -3.12 -17.81
C TYR A 130 5.15 -4.05 -17.73
N GLU A 131 5.26 -5.23 -18.32
CA GLU A 131 4.22 -6.24 -18.23
C GLU A 131 4.28 -6.95 -16.86
N GLN A 132 3.12 -7.29 -16.29
CA GLN A 132 3.07 -7.94 -14.97
C GLN A 132 3.92 -9.22 -14.93
N ARG A 133 3.91 -9.98 -16.03
CA ARG A 133 4.69 -11.21 -16.16
C ARG A 133 6.18 -10.96 -15.96
N GLU A 134 6.74 -9.93 -16.62
CA GLU A 134 8.16 -9.58 -16.54
C GLU A 134 8.55 -9.16 -15.12
N LEU A 135 7.67 -8.40 -14.46
CA LEU A 135 7.86 -7.98 -13.08
C LEU A 135 7.89 -9.16 -12.11
N VAL A 136 7.02 -10.15 -12.29
CA VAL A 136 6.94 -11.33 -11.40
C VAL A 136 8.08 -12.31 -11.67
N GLU A 137 8.42 -12.56 -12.94
CA GLU A 137 9.53 -13.45 -13.32
C GLU A 137 10.89 -12.94 -12.83
N SER A 138 11.05 -11.62 -12.72
CA SER A 138 12.27 -10.99 -12.19
C SER A 138 12.58 -11.34 -10.73
N PHE A 139 11.60 -11.89 -10.01
CA PHE A 139 11.81 -12.39 -8.65
C PHE A 139 11.56 -13.90 -8.58
N PRO A 140 12.57 -14.74 -8.90
CA PRO A 140 12.44 -16.17 -8.75
C PRO A 140 12.05 -16.51 -7.31
N GLY A 141 11.09 -17.42 -7.14
CA GLY A 141 10.54 -17.79 -5.83
C GLY A 141 11.66 -18.04 -4.82
N ALA A 142 11.81 -17.12 -3.87
CA ALA A 142 12.83 -17.24 -2.84
C ALA A 142 12.52 -18.51 -2.03
N GLY A 143 13.34 -19.53 -2.18
CA GLY A 143 13.44 -20.59 -1.19
C GLY A 143 13.81 -19.92 0.13
N ALA A 144 12.85 -19.92 1.06
CA ALA A 144 12.98 -19.64 2.49
C ALA A 144 14.34 -19.05 2.94
N ALA A 145 14.60 -17.77 2.66
CA ALA A 145 15.60 -17.03 3.41
C ALA A 145 14.92 -16.56 4.70
N ALA A 146 14.82 -17.47 5.67
CA ALA A 146 14.42 -17.13 7.03
C ALA A 146 15.41 -16.08 7.55
N ALA A 147 14.92 -14.88 7.88
CA ALA A 147 15.72 -13.89 8.58
C ALA A 147 16.12 -14.48 9.95
N PRO A 148 17.41 -14.47 10.32
CA PRO A 148 17.84 -15.05 11.58
C PRO A 148 17.21 -14.28 12.75
N HIS A 149 16.45 -15.00 13.58
CA HIS A 149 15.91 -14.49 14.83
C HIS A 149 16.99 -14.52 15.92
N GLY A 150 17.11 -13.41 16.65
CA GLY A 150 17.80 -13.32 17.93
C GLY A 150 18.88 -12.24 17.96
N LYS A 151 18.50 -11.01 18.31
CA LYS A 151 19.45 -9.93 18.60
C LYS A 151 19.33 -9.55 20.08
N SER A 152 20.46 -9.60 20.79
CA SER A 152 20.54 -9.41 22.25
C SER A 152 20.23 -7.96 22.66
N ALA A 153 19.96 -7.73 23.95
CA ALA A 153 19.64 -6.39 24.48
C ALA A 153 20.76 -5.36 24.24
N ASP A 154 22.03 -5.80 24.23
CA ASP A 154 23.19 -4.95 23.93
C ASP A 154 23.21 -4.47 22.47
N GLU A 155 22.69 -5.29 21.56
CA GLU A 155 22.59 -4.97 20.13
C GLU A 155 21.51 -3.92 19.87
N TRP A 156 20.40 -3.94 20.62
CA TRP A 156 19.34 -2.95 20.53
C TRP A 156 19.77 -1.55 21.00
N LEU A 157 20.59 -1.49 22.05
CA LEU A 157 21.12 -0.22 22.55
C LEU A 157 22.06 0.42 21.52
N GLU A 158 22.84 -0.39 20.81
CA GLU A 158 23.75 0.10 19.78
C GLU A 158 23.01 0.55 18.50
N VAL A 159 22.02 -0.22 18.05
CA VAL A 159 21.13 0.18 16.95
C VAL A 159 20.39 1.49 17.30
N GLY A 160 19.91 1.62 18.54
CA GLY A 160 19.26 2.85 19.02
C GLY A 160 20.19 4.06 19.10
N ARG A 161 21.50 3.86 19.36
CA ARG A 161 22.50 4.95 19.29
C ARG A 161 22.76 5.38 17.86
N LEU A 162 22.90 4.43 16.93
CA LEU A 162 23.13 4.72 15.51
C LEU A 162 21.97 5.52 14.90
N LEU A 163 20.72 5.16 15.19
CA LEU A 163 19.53 5.91 14.73
C LEU A 163 19.45 7.35 15.27
N ARG A 164 20.01 7.61 16.45
CA ARG A 164 20.05 8.95 17.07
C ARG A 164 21.21 9.81 16.58
N ARG A 165 22.25 9.21 15.99
CA ARG A 165 23.47 9.90 15.60
C ARG A 165 23.28 10.82 14.39
N ASP A 166 22.39 10.46 13.46
CA ASP A 166 22.15 11.20 12.21
C ASP A 166 20.72 11.76 12.09
N SER A 167 19.91 11.70 13.15
CA SER A 167 18.59 12.33 13.18
C SER A 167 18.67 13.77 13.68
N CYS A 168 17.67 14.59 13.34
CA CYS A 168 17.52 16.01 13.74
C CYS A 168 17.57 16.29 15.27
N CYS A 169 17.80 15.27 16.09
CA CYS A 169 17.88 15.32 17.54
C CYS A 169 19.31 15.31 18.09
N ALA A 170 20.35 15.27 17.24
CA ALA A 170 21.71 15.56 17.67
C ALA A 170 21.84 17.07 17.97
N VAL A 171 21.51 17.46 19.20
CA VAL A 171 21.97 18.75 19.73
C VAL A 171 23.43 18.57 20.11
N ASP A 172 24.32 19.07 19.25
CA ASP A 172 25.73 19.24 19.57
C ASP A 172 25.84 20.10 20.83
N GLY A 173 26.39 19.51 21.90
CA GLY A 173 26.77 20.21 23.13
C GLY A 173 28.19 20.74 23.05
#